data_AF-A0A535NCY7-F1
#
_entry.id   AF-A0A535NCY7-F1
#
_cell.length_a   1.000
_cell.length_b   1.000
_cell.length_c   1.000
_cell.angle_alpha   90.00
_cell.angle_beta   90.00
_cell.angle_gamma   90.00
#
_symmetry.space_group_name_H-M   'P 1'
#
loop_
_entity.id
_entity.type
_entity.pdbx_description
1 polymer ?
#
loop_
_entity_poly.entity_id
_entity_poly.type
_entity_poly.pdbx_seq_one_letter_code
_entity_poly.pdbx_strand_id
1 'polypeptide(L)'
;MLPAVPSHSLPHLSRQLGLSHPHPHRALSDADAARQLFRYLWQFARGLKGELLDRMVELADSWPHPIHHFLEDARSAGPSGVDSLTPVPIAPATLARPDMPSTDPQAIRALLGPDGPMAGLLDDYELRESQLQMTLAIAQLYARGGRLLVEAGPGTGKSLAYLVPAVHHAVARGEP
;
A
#
# COMPACT_ATOMS: atom_id res chain seq x y z
N MET A 1 -9.84 10.67 5.01
CA MET A 1 -8.74 11.44 5.63
C MET A 1 -7.39 11.15 4.99
N LEU A 2 -7.10 9.91 4.55
CA LEU A 2 -5.83 9.57 3.87
C LEU A 2 -6.04 8.94 2.48
N PRO A 3 -6.67 9.61 1.50
CA PRO A 3 -7.01 8.97 0.22
C PRO A 3 -5.79 8.68 -0.69
N ALA A 4 -4.65 9.33 -0.43
CA ALA A 4 -3.46 9.27 -1.29
C ALA A 4 -2.36 8.32 -0.77
N VAL A 5 -2.59 7.60 0.34
CA VAL A 5 -1.60 6.67 0.89
C VAL A 5 -1.57 5.38 0.07
N PRO A 6 -0.37 4.81 -0.21
CA PRO A 6 -0.25 3.64 -1.08
C PRO A 6 -0.77 2.35 -0.42
N SER A 7 -0.92 2.32 0.90
CA SER A 7 -1.53 1.21 1.63
C SER A 7 -2.29 1.72 2.86
N HIS A 8 -3.44 1.10 3.13
CA HIS A 8 -4.24 1.32 4.34
C HIS A 8 -3.97 0.29 5.45
N SER A 9 -2.96 -0.57 5.30
CA SER A 9 -2.60 -1.50 6.37
C SER A 9 -2.05 -0.74 7.58
N LEU A 10 -2.50 -1.10 8.78
CA LEU A 10 -2.09 -0.43 10.02
C LEU A 10 -0.56 -0.43 10.21
N PRO A 11 0.20 -1.52 9.93
CA PRO A 11 1.66 -1.49 10.00
C PRO A 11 2.29 -0.46 9.06
N HIS A 12 1.77 -0.34 7.83
CA HIS A 12 2.27 0.63 6.87
C HIS A 12 2.00 2.07 7.32
N LEU A 13 0.76 2.35 7.74
CA LEU A 13 0.37 3.66 8.26
C LEU A 13 1.18 4.04 9.52
N SER A 14 1.43 3.08 10.41
CA SER A 14 2.26 3.30 11.60
C SER A 14 3.69 3.70 11.22
N ARG A 15 4.34 2.97 10.30
CA ARG A 15 5.69 3.33 9.82
C ARG A 15 5.69 4.70 9.13
N GLN A 16 4.70 4.93 8.27
CA GLN A 16 4.58 6.16 7.49
C GLN A 16 4.42 7.41 8.38
N LEU A 17 3.66 7.28 9.47
CA LEU A 17 3.34 8.39 10.38
C LEU A 17 4.23 8.42 11.63
N GLY A 18 5.22 7.52 11.74
CA GLY A 18 6.12 7.43 12.89
C GLY A 18 5.45 6.97 14.19
N LEU A 19 4.39 6.17 14.10
CA LEU A 19 3.67 5.61 15.24
C LEU A 19 4.38 4.35 15.77
N SER A 20 4.28 4.09 17.07
CA SER A 20 4.85 2.90 17.69
C SER A 20 3.99 1.67 17.39
N HIS A 21 4.58 0.65 16.75
CA HIS A 21 3.89 -0.61 16.43
C HIS A 21 4.85 -1.81 16.57
N PRO A 22 5.28 -2.16 17.79
CA PRO A 22 6.39 -3.10 18.02
C PRO A 22 6.06 -4.56 17.69
N HIS A 23 4.80 -4.97 17.78
CA HIS A 23 4.40 -6.36 17.52
C HIS A 23 3.14 -6.43 16.62
N PRO A 24 3.27 -6.17 15.31
CA PRO A 24 2.15 -6.30 14.38
C PRO A 24 1.47 -7.67 14.50
N HIS A 25 0.15 -7.69 14.32
CA HIS A 25 -0.71 -8.89 14.44
C HIS A 25 -0.91 -9.41 15.87
N ARG A 26 -0.40 -8.71 16.89
CA ARG A 26 -0.80 -8.93 18.28
C ARG A 26 -1.91 -7.96 18.63
N ALA A 27 -3.06 -8.49 19.03
CA ALA A 27 -4.27 -7.72 19.33
C ALA A 27 -4.03 -6.45 20.18
N LEU A 28 -3.24 -6.54 21.26
CA LEU A 28 -2.93 -5.37 22.09
C LEU A 28 -2.06 -4.34 21.37
N SER A 29 -1.05 -4.78 20.61
CA SER A 29 -0.18 -3.89 19.84
C SER A 29 -0.93 -3.22 18.70
N ASP A 30 -1.83 -3.95 18.03
CA ASP A 30 -2.66 -3.43 16.95
C ASP A 30 -3.69 -2.43 17.51
N ALA A 31 -4.30 -2.72 18.67
CA ALA A 31 -5.21 -1.80 19.33
C ALA A 31 -4.52 -0.49 19.74
N ASP A 32 -3.29 -0.56 20.25
CA ASP A 32 -2.54 0.65 20.61
C ASP A 32 -2.11 1.45 19.37
N ALA A 33 -1.65 0.78 18.31
CA ALA A 33 -1.33 1.44 17.04
C ALA A 33 -2.57 2.11 16.41
N ALA A 34 -3.73 1.44 16.45
CA ALA A 34 -4.99 2.00 15.98
C ALA A 34 -5.42 3.23 16.82
N ARG A 35 -5.24 3.18 18.15
CA ARG A 35 -5.46 4.32 19.05
C ARG A 35 -4.56 5.50 18.70
N GLN A 36 -3.28 5.25 18.46
CA GLN A 36 -2.32 6.28 18.04
C GLN A 36 -2.73 6.92 16.71
N LEU A 37 -3.08 6.10 15.71
CA LEU A 37 -3.55 6.56 14.40
C LEU A 37 -4.85 7.37 14.53
N PHE A 38 -5.81 6.90 15.31
CA PHE A 38 -7.06 7.61 15.55
C PHE A 38 -6.82 8.99 16.18
N ARG A 39 -5.96 9.06 17.20
CA ARG A 39 -5.59 10.34 17.83
C ARG A 39 -4.91 11.30 16.86
N TYR A 40 -4.02 10.78 16.01
CA TYR A 40 -3.36 11.56 14.99
C TYR A 40 -4.37 12.16 13.99
N LEU A 41 -5.28 11.33 13.47
CA LEU A 41 -6.33 11.78 12.56
C LEU A 41 -7.30 12.78 13.21
N TRP A 42 -7.64 12.58 14.48
CA TRP A 42 -8.49 13.51 15.23
C TRP A 42 -7.81 14.85 15.46
N GLN A 43 -6.51 14.86 15.78
CA GLN A 43 -5.72 16.09 15.86
C GLN A 43 -5.64 16.79 14.51
N PHE A 44 -5.42 16.06 13.42
CA PHE A 44 -5.42 16.62 12.08
C PHE A 44 -6.79 17.22 11.70
N ALA A 45 -7.89 16.51 11.98
CA ALA A 45 -9.24 17.01 11.73
C ALA A 45 -9.52 18.33 12.45
N ARG A 46 -9.02 18.49 13.68
CA ARG A 46 -9.11 19.74 14.45
C ARG A 46 -8.27 20.89 13.86
N GLY A 47 -7.24 20.61 13.07
CA GLY A 47 -6.45 21.66 12.43
C GLY A 47 -6.99 22.11 11.07
N LEU A 48 -8.04 21.46 10.55
CA LEU A 48 -8.71 21.89 9.33
C LEU A 48 -9.33 23.28 9.52
N LYS A 49 -9.41 24.05 8.43
CA LYS A 49 -10.12 25.34 8.42
C LYS A 49 -11.57 25.12 8.88
N GLY A 50 -12.07 26.01 9.76
CA GLY A 50 -13.42 25.90 10.33
C GLY A 50 -14.50 25.71 9.25
N GLU A 51 -14.49 26.53 8.20
CA GLU A 51 -15.44 26.42 7.07
C GLU A 51 -15.40 25.06 6.37
N LEU A 52 -14.21 24.46 6.23
CA LEU A 52 -14.08 23.13 5.62
C LEU A 52 -14.65 22.06 6.56
N LEU A 53 -14.32 22.13 7.86
CA LEU A 53 -14.82 21.19 8.85
C LEU A 53 -16.35 21.26 8.99
N ASP A 54 -16.92 22.47 8.99
CA ASP A 54 -18.37 22.68 9.00
C ASP A 54 -19.04 22.05 7.78
N ARG A 55 -18.46 22.25 6.59
CA ARG A 55 -18.99 21.63 5.36
C ARG A 55 -18.90 20.10 5.41
N MET A 56 -17.85 19.55 6.00
CA MET A 56 -17.70 18.10 6.16
C MET A 56 -18.73 17.52 7.13
N VAL A 57 -19.03 18.21 8.23
CA VAL A 57 -20.10 17.82 9.17
C VAL A 57 -21.45 17.84 8.45
N GLU A 58 -21.78 18.91 7.72
CA GLU A 58 -23.03 19.02 6.96
C GLU A 58 -23.19 17.89 5.93
N LEU A 59 -22.13 17.53 5.21
CA LEU A 59 -22.18 16.41 4.27
C LEU A 59 -22.39 15.06 4.98
N ALA A 60 -21.80 14.89 6.16
CA ALA A 60 -21.92 13.67 6.96
C ALA A 60 -23.27 13.54 7.68
N ASP A 61 -24.01 14.63 7.90
CA ASP A 61 -25.30 14.68 8.62
C ASP A 61 -26.36 13.79 7.95
N SER A 62 -26.28 13.65 6.63
CA SER A 62 -27.22 12.84 5.87
C SER A 62 -27.22 11.35 6.24
N TRP A 63 -26.16 10.83 6.87
CA TRP A 63 -26.02 9.41 7.22
C TRP A 63 -25.62 9.21 8.70
N PRO A 64 -26.31 8.34 9.46
CA PRO A 64 -25.91 7.98 10.83
C PRO A 64 -24.65 7.11 10.80
N HIS A 65 -23.50 7.76 10.63
CA HIS A 65 -22.20 7.13 10.43
C HIS A 65 -21.22 7.60 11.52
N PRO A 66 -20.33 6.73 12.04
CA PRO A 66 -19.30 7.11 13.02
C PRO A 66 -18.40 8.30 12.64
N ILE A 67 -18.39 8.67 11.35
CA ILE A 67 -17.62 9.81 10.86
C ILE A 67 -18.25 11.15 11.22
N HIS A 68 -19.58 11.22 11.33
CA HIS A 68 -20.29 12.43 11.76
C HIS A 68 -19.88 12.78 13.19
N HIS A 69 -20.02 11.83 14.12
CA HIS A 69 -19.57 11.97 15.50
C HIS A 69 -18.09 12.36 15.61
N PHE A 70 -17.22 11.71 14.82
CA PHE A 70 -15.80 12.05 14.78
C PHE A 70 -15.55 13.52 14.39
N LEU A 71 -16.26 14.03 13.37
CA LEU A 71 -16.11 15.40 12.89
C LEU A 71 -16.73 16.42 13.85
N GLU A 72 -17.87 16.09 14.47
CA GLU A 72 -18.49 16.93 15.51
C GLU A 72 -17.63 17.05 16.77
N ASP A 73 -17.04 15.93 17.21
CA ASP A 73 -16.07 15.94 18.31
C ASP A 73 -14.85 16.80 17.99
N ALA A 74 -14.32 16.67 16.77
CA ALA A 74 -13.20 17.51 16.33
C ALA A 74 -13.60 19.00 16.29
N ARG A 75 -14.79 19.32 15.78
CA ARG A 75 -15.30 20.69 15.71
C ARG A 75 -15.47 21.31 17.10
N SER A 76 -16.02 20.55 18.04
CA SER A 76 -16.28 21.02 19.42
C SER A 76 -15.03 21.17 20.28
N ALA A 77 -13.97 20.38 20.01
CA ALA A 77 -12.73 20.40 20.76
C ALA A 77 -11.77 21.56 20.44
N GLY A 78 -12.11 22.42 19.47
CA GLY A 78 -11.30 23.57 19.04
C GLY A 78 -9.99 23.17 18.33
N PRO A 79 -9.25 24.15 17.75
CA PRO A 79 -8.14 23.85 16.86
C PRO A 79 -6.94 23.21 17.57
N SER A 80 -6.34 22.22 16.93
CA SER A 80 -5.13 21.53 17.42
C SER A 80 -3.83 22.23 17.04
N GLY A 81 -3.86 23.11 16.02
CA GLY A 81 -2.68 23.68 15.38
C GLY A 81 -1.96 22.74 14.40
N VAL A 82 -2.46 21.53 14.17
CA VAL A 82 -1.91 20.55 13.22
C VAL A 82 -2.77 20.52 11.97
N ASP A 83 -2.45 21.33 10.97
CA ASP A 83 -3.24 21.51 9.75
C ASP A 83 -2.78 20.65 8.56
N SER A 84 -1.65 19.94 8.71
CA SER A 84 -1.03 19.12 7.68
C SER A 84 -0.60 17.77 8.22
N LEU A 85 -0.76 16.74 7.39
CA LEU A 85 -0.19 15.42 7.63
C LEU A 85 1.31 15.47 7.32
N THR A 86 2.13 14.79 8.10
CA THR A 86 3.58 14.73 7.87
C THR A 86 3.83 14.13 6.49
N PRO A 87 4.40 14.87 5.53
CA PRO A 87 4.69 14.31 4.22
C PRO A 87 5.83 13.31 4.36
N VAL A 88 5.65 12.11 3.81
CA VAL A 88 6.77 11.18 3.63
C VAL A 88 7.57 11.63 2.41
N PRO A 89 8.90 11.81 2.53
CA PRO A 89 9.73 12.05 1.37
C PRO A 89 9.64 10.85 0.44
N ILE A 90 9.07 11.04 -0.75
CA ILE A 90 9.21 10.07 -1.84
C ILE A 90 10.65 10.25 -2.35
N ALA A 91 11.55 9.35 -1.95
CA ALA A 91 12.89 9.34 -2.51
C ALA A 91 12.78 9.10 -4.03
N PRO A 92 13.39 9.93 -4.88
CA PRO A 92 13.40 9.71 -6.32
C PRO A 92 14.12 8.39 -6.60
N ALA A 93 13.40 7.41 -7.15
CA ALA A 93 14.00 6.16 -7.60
C ALA A 93 14.90 6.46 -8.80
N THR A 94 16.20 6.29 -8.63
CA THR A 94 17.14 6.31 -9.77
C THR A 94 17.02 4.97 -10.47
N LEU A 95 16.32 4.94 -11.60
CA LEU A 95 16.24 3.75 -12.45
C LEU A 95 17.54 3.65 -13.24
N ALA A 96 18.46 2.78 -12.80
CA ALA A 96 19.52 2.31 -13.68
C ALA A 96 18.86 1.60 -14.88
N ARG A 97 19.27 1.93 -16.11
CA ARG A 97 18.83 1.14 -17.28
C ARG A 97 19.41 -0.26 -17.12
N PRO A 98 18.60 -1.31 -16.92
CA PRO A 98 19.13 -2.64 -16.84
C PRO A 98 19.59 -3.10 -18.22
N ASP A 99 20.48 -4.10 -18.24
CA ASP A 99 20.69 -4.95 -19.41
C ASP A 99 19.34 -5.53 -19.89
N MET A 100 19.29 -6.03 -21.12
CA MET A 100 18.07 -6.64 -21.68
C MET A 100 17.50 -7.69 -20.69
N PRO A 101 16.24 -7.54 -20.24
CA PRO A 101 15.66 -8.42 -19.24
C PRO A 101 15.54 -9.84 -19.77
N SER A 102 15.87 -10.82 -18.93
CA SER A 102 15.72 -12.24 -19.25
C SER A 102 14.25 -12.61 -19.44
N THR A 103 13.97 -13.45 -20.45
CA THR A 103 12.67 -14.07 -20.68
C THR A 103 12.55 -15.48 -20.07
N ASP A 104 13.58 -15.96 -19.37
CA ASP A 104 13.53 -17.26 -18.71
C ASP A 104 12.52 -17.26 -17.54
N PRO A 105 11.51 -18.15 -17.54
CA PRO A 105 10.51 -18.20 -16.48
C PRO A 105 11.07 -18.42 -15.07
N GLN A 106 12.18 -19.16 -14.93
CA GLN A 106 12.79 -19.38 -13.61
C GLN A 106 13.54 -18.15 -13.11
N ALA A 107 14.30 -17.47 -13.98
CA ALA A 107 14.92 -16.19 -13.67
C ALA A 107 13.87 -15.14 -13.27
N ILE A 108 12.75 -15.04 -14.00
CA ILE A 108 11.65 -14.12 -13.67
C ILE A 108 11.02 -14.46 -12.32
N ARG A 109 10.75 -15.75 -12.03
CA ARG A 109 10.23 -16.19 -10.74
C ARG A 109 11.18 -15.82 -9.60
N ALA A 110 12.49 -15.98 -9.80
CA ALA A 110 13.50 -15.71 -8.79
C ALA A 110 13.55 -14.22 -8.38
N LEU A 111 13.07 -13.30 -9.21
CA LEU A 111 13.01 -11.87 -8.87
C LEU A 111 12.11 -11.58 -7.66
N LEU A 112 11.07 -12.40 -7.48
CA LEU A 112 10.14 -12.39 -6.35
C LEU A 112 10.53 -13.42 -5.27
N GLY A 113 11.60 -14.19 -5.49
CA GLY A 113 12.08 -15.20 -4.56
C GLY A 113 12.67 -14.60 -3.27
N PRO A 114 13.03 -15.46 -2.30
CA PRO A 114 13.58 -15.02 -1.01
C PRO A 114 14.87 -14.18 -1.15
N ASP A 115 15.70 -14.53 -2.13
CA ASP A 115 16.96 -13.83 -2.43
C ASP A 115 16.82 -12.83 -3.60
N GLY A 116 15.58 -12.57 -4.03
CA GLY A 116 15.28 -11.68 -5.14
C GLY A 116 15.40 -10.20 -4.77
N PRO A 117 15.60 -9.29 -5.75
CA PRO A 117 15.72 -7.86 -5.51
C PRO A 117 14.51 -7.27 -4.78
N MET A 118 13.32 -7.83 -4.96
CA MET A 118 12.11 -7.33 -4.29
C MET A 118 12.14 -7.54 -2.77
N ALA A 119 12.81 -8.60 -2.29
CA ALA A 119 13.00 -8.83 -0.87
C ALA A 119 13.96 -7.79 -0.24
N GLY A 120 14.89 -7.24 -1.02
CA GLY A 120 15.82 -6.21 -0.56
C GLY A 120 15.33 -4.76 -0.74
N LEU A 121 14.39 -4.52 -1.67
CA LEU A 121 13.90 -3.17 -2.01
C LEU A 121 12.63 -2.76 -1.26
N LEU A 122 11.88 -3.72 -0.71
CA LEU A 122 10.62 -3.46 -0.03
C LEU A 122 10.73 -3.92 1.43
N ASP A 123 10.76 -2.96 2.36
CA ASP A 123 10.93 -3.23 3.81
C ASP A 123 9.92 -4.23 4.40
N ASP A 124 8.71 -4.31 3.86
CA ASP A 124 7.64 -5.24 4.28
C ASP A 124 7.37 -6.30 3.20
N TYR A 125 8.37 -6.70 2.42
CA TYR A 125 8.18 -7.78 1.45
C TYR A 125 7.89 -9.09 2.16
N GLU A 126 6.75 -9.69 1.84
CA GLU A 126 6.37 -11.00 2.33
C GLU A 126 6.41 -12.01 1.19
N LEU A 127 7.27 -13.02 1.33
CA LEU A 127 7.35 -14.12 0.37
C LEU A 127 6.05 -14.93 0.41
N ARG A 128 5.39 -15.04 -0.75
CA ARG A 128 4.14 -15.78 -0.88
C ARG A 128 4.27 -16.82 -1.99
N GLU A 129 4.19 -18.10 -1.64
CA GLU A 129 4.34 -19.19 -2.62
C GLU A 129 3.35 -19.08 -3.79
N SER A 130 2.11 -18.68 -3.50
CA SER A 130 1.09 -18.44 -4.54
C SER A 130 1.46 -17.32 -5.51
N GLN A 131 2.19 -16.29 -5.05
CA GLN A 131 2.74 -15.24 -5.91
C GLN A 131 3.80 -15.80 -6.85
N LEU A 132 4.73 -16.63 -6.34
CA LEU A 132 5.79 -17.27 -7.13
C LEU A 132 5.20 -18.22 -8.19
N GLN A 133 4.20 -19.01 -7.81
CA GLN A 133 3.52 -19.94 -8.72
C GLN A 133 2.78 -19.19 -9.83
N MET A 134 2.04 -18.13 -9.50
CA MET A 134 1.36 -17.29 -10.49
C MET A 134 2.37 -16.64 -11.45
N THR A 135 3.46 -16.09 -10.92
CA THR A 135 4.54 -15.47 -11.71
C THR A 135 5.15 -16.46 -12.70
N LEU A 136 5.47 -17.66 -12.22
CA LEU A 136 6.03 -18.73 -13.05
C LEU A 136 5.06 -19.16 -14.15
N ALA A 137 3.78 -19.35 -13.82
CA ALA A 137 2.75 -19.76 -14.77
C ALA A 137 2.57 -18.72 -15.89
N ILE A 138 2.55 -17.43 -15.54
CA ILE A 138 2.43 -16.33 -16.51
C ILE A 138 3.70 -16.22 -17.37
N ALA A 139 4.89 -16.31 -16.79
CA ALA A 139 6.14 -16.30 -17.55
C ALA A 139 6.23 -17.47 -18.55
N GLN A 140 5.81 -18.67 -18.15
CA GLN A 140 5.72 -19.82 -19.06
C GLN A 140 4.69 -19.61 -20.17
N LEU A 141 3.56 -18.96 -19.88
CA LEU A 141 2.55 -18.61 -20.87
C LEU A 141 3.13 -17.66 -21.94
N TYR A 142 3.91 -16.66 -21.54
CA TYR A 142 4.57 -15.75 -22.48
C TYR A 142 5.57 -16.47 -23.41
N ALA A 143 6.23 -17.52 -22.93
CA ALA A 143 7.15 -18.33 -23.73
C ALA A 143 6.43 -19.30 -24.68
N ARG A 144 5.30 -19.89 -24.25
CA ARG A 144 4.60 -20.97 -24.97
C ARG A 144 3.36 -20.52 -25.75
N GLY A 145 2.82 -19.34 -25.45
CA GLY A 145 1.51 -18.87 -25.91
C GLY A 145 0.34 -19.56 -25.21
N GLY A 146 -0.88 -19.06 -25.44
CA GLY A 146 -2.13 -19.66 -24.95
C GLY A 146 -2.97 -18.75 -24.07
N ARG A 147 -3.84 -19.35 -23.25
CA ARG A 147 -4.67 -18.65 -22.26
C ARG A 147 -4.48 -19.30 -20.90
N LEU A 148 -4.39 -18.47 -19.86
CA LEU A 148 -4.26 -18.90 -18.48
C LEU A 148 -5.39 -18.27 -17.66
N LEU A 149 -6.06 -19.08 -16.84
CA LEU A 149 -6.98 -18.61 -15.81
C LEU A 149 -6.32 -18.86 -14.45
N VAL A 150 -6.17 -17.82 -13.65
CA VAL A 150 -5.61 -17.91 -12.30
C VAL A 150 -6.64 -17.39 -11.31
N GLU A 151 -7.02 -18.24 -10.35
CA GLU A 151 -7.71 -17.78 -9.14
C GLU A 151 -6.64 -17.45 -8.09
N ALA A 152 -6.63 -16.21 -7.64
CA ALA A 152 -5.76 -15.79 -6.56
C ALA A 152 -6.62 -15.17 -5.46
N GLY A 153 -6.33 -15.50 -4.21
CA GLY A 153 -7.00 -14.91 -3.03
C GLY A 153 -6.54 -13.47 -2.74
N PRO A 154 -7.24 -12.73 -1.87
CA PRO A 154 -6.74 -11.45 -1.35
C PRO A 154 -5.34 -11.61 -0.75
N GLY A 155 -4.50 -10.58 -0.87
CA GLY A 155 -3.14 -10.59 -0.31
C GLY A 155 -2.09 -11.37 -1.11
N THR A 156 -2.44 -12.20 -2.11
CA THR A 156 -1.48 -12.99 -2.92
C THR A 156 -0.42 -12.16 -3.69
N GLY A 157 -0.47 -10.83 -3.65
CA GLY A 157 0.48 -10.00 -4.40
C GLY A 157 0.28 -10.11 -5.92
N LYS A 158 -0.97 -10.34 -6.37
CA LYS A 158 -1.36 -10.55 -7.77
C LYS A 158 -0.73 -9.55 -8.73
N SER A 159 -0.70 -8.27 -8.32
CA SER A 159 -0.20 -7.19 -9.16
C SER A 159 1.24 -7.40 -9.58
N LEU A 160 2.13 -7.70 -8.62
CA LEU A 160 3.52 -8.02 -8.93
C LEU A 160 3.64 -9.32 -9.72
N ALA A 161 2.83 -10.33 -9.37
CA ALA A 161 2.88 -11.63 -10.02
C ALA A 161 2.55 -11.58 -11.52
N TYR A 162 1.69 -10.65 -11.96
CA TYR A 162 1.43 -10.44 -13.39
C TYR A 162 2.34 -9.38 -14.03
N LEU A 163 2.69 -8.30 -13.32
CA LEU A 163 3.45 -7.19 -13.90
C LEU A 163 4.90 -7.56 -14.19
N VAL A 164 5.57 -8.26 -13.28
CA VAL A 164 6.98 -8.63 -13.45
C VAL A 164 7.21 -9.42 -14.74
N PRO A 165 6.49 -10.53 -15.01
CA PRO A 165 6.66 -11.26 -16.28
C PRO A 165 6.21 -10.45 -17.49
N ALA A 166 5.17 -9.61 -17.37
CA ALA A 166 4.68 -8.77 -18.47
C ALA A 166 5.71 -7.72 -18.92
N VAL A 167 6.34 -7.00 -17.97
CA VAL A 167 7.38 -6.00 -18.27
C VAL A 167 8.60 -6.67 -18.89
N HIS A 168 9.03 -7.82 -18.36
CA HIS A 168 10.14 -8.59 -18.95
C HIS A 168 9.83 -9.00 -20.39
N HIS A 169 8.61 -9.44 -20.66
CA HIS A 169 8.18 -9.80 -22.01
C HIS A 169 8.14 -8.59 -22.96
N ALA A 170 7.52 -7.50 -22.52
CA ALA A 170 7.35 -6.26 -23.25
C ALA A 170 8.71 -5.67 -23.67
N VAL A 171 9.63 -5.51 -22.70
CA VAL A 171 10.98 -4.98 -22.97
C VAL A 171 11.79 -5.91 -23.87
N ALA A 172 11.68 -7.23 -23.69
CA ALA A 172 12.38 -8.19 -24.55
C ALA A 172 11.89 -8.16 -26.02
N ARG A 173 10.64 -7.76 -26.26
CA ARG A 173 10.03 -7.67 -27.61
C ARG A 173 9.95 -6.26 -28.17
N GLY A 174 10.28 -5.23 -27.39
CA GLY A 174 10.08 -3.83 -27.79
C GLY A 174 8.61 -3.43 -27.90
N GLU A 175 7.73 -4.16 -27.21
CA GLU A 175 6.29 -3.89 -27.14
C GLU A 175 6.00 -3.04 -25.89
N PRO A 176 5.10 -2.04 -25.95
CA PRO A 176 4.74 -1.20 -24.79
C PRO A 176 3.86 -1.91 -23.75
#